data_AF-A0A970XR72-F1
#
_entry.id   AF-A0A970XR72-F1
#
_cell.length_a   1.000
_cell.length_b   1.000
_cell.length_c   1.000
_cell.angle_alpha   90.00
_cell.angle_beta   90.00
_cell.angle_gamma   90.00
#
_symmetry.space_group_name_H-M   'P 1'
#
loop_
_entity.id
_entity.type
_entity.pdbx_description
1 polymer ?
#
loop_
_entity_poly.entity_id
_entity_poly.type
_entity_poly.pdbx_seq_one_letter_code
_entity_poly.pdbx_strand_id
1 'polypeptide(L)'
;MDMIRIDNFRLTDRNKANGNVIFNFEGEEAWADFIFYLQANDCLSIRLGRHDSRLNTADIEEFIRQNLQALKKQVQPDVERLRRERRERIMAGQD
;
A
#
# COMPACT_ATOMS: atom_id res chain seq x y z
N MET A 1 14.72 0.94 11.06
CA MET A 1 13.27 1.18 10.93
C MET A 1 12.68 -0.11 10.42
N ASP A 2 11.78 -0.71 11.19
CA ASP A 2 11.20 -2.01 10.86
C ASP A 2 9.71 -1.87 10.62
N MET A 3 9.21 -2.46 9.53
CA MET A 3 7.79 -2.46 9.23
C MET A 3 7.07 -3.46 10.15
N ILE A 4 6.00 -2.99 10.80
CA ILE A 4 5.14 -3.79 11.66
C ILE A 4 3.99 -4.38 10.85
N ARG A 5 3.23 -3.53 10.14
CA ARG A 5 2.01 -3.93 9.42
C ARG A 5 1.62 -2.94 8.33
N ILE A 6 0.68 -3.36 7.49
CA ILE A 6 -0.01 -2.51 6.51
C ILE A 6 -1.50 -2.53 6.85
N ASP A 7 -2.06 -1.38 7.14
CA ASP A 7 -3.46 -1.19 7.50
C ASP A 7 -4.20 -0.40 6.41
N ASN A 8 -5.54 -0.44 6.44
CA ASN A 8 -6.42 0.41 5.63
C ASN A 8 -6.14 0.37 4.10
N PHE A 9 -5.84 -0.83 3.59
CA PHE A 9 -5.60 -1.04 2.16
C PHE A 9 -6.89 -0.91 1.35
N ARG A 10 -6.98 0.15 0.53
CA ARG A 10 -8.20 0.52 -0.18
C ARG A 10 -7.91 1.09 -1.56
N LEU A 11 -8.81 0.86 -2.52
CA LEU A 11 -8.75 1.57 -3.80
C LEU A 11 -8.98 3.06 -3.59
N THR A 12 -8.13 3.87 -4.22
CA THR A 12 -8.26 5.32 -4.27
C THR A 12 -8.52 5.81 -5.69
N ASP A 13 -8.27 4.98 -6.70
CA ASP A 13 -8.55 5.21 -8.10
C ASP A 13 -8.75 3.86 -8.81
N ARG A 14 -9.12 3.88 -10.10
CA ARG A 14 -9.23 2.71 -10.96
C ARG A 14 -8.00 1.81 -10.90
N ASN A 15 -6.80 2.37 -10.81
CA ASN A 15 -5.53 1.65 -10.84
C ASN A 15 -4.61 2.04 -9.68
N LYS A 16 -5.16 2.57 -8.58
CA LYS A 16 -4.39 2.93 -7.40
C LYS A 16 -5.07 2.43 -6.14
N ALA A 17 -4.26 1.95 -5.22
CA ALA A 17 -4.65 1.72 -3.85
C ALA A 17 -3.71 2.45 -2.90
N ASN A 18 -4.20 2.78 -1.72
CA ASN A 18 -3.40 3.31 -0.63
C ASN A 18 -3.41 2.33 0.53
N GLY A 19 -2.29 2.19 1.22
CA GLY A 19 -2.15 1.42 2.45
C GLY A 19 -1.30 2.18 3.46
N ASN A 20 -1.75 2.21 4.71
CA ASN A 20 -1.03 2.84 5.80
C ASN A 20 -0.02 1.84 6.35
N VAL A 21 1.26 2.10 6.10
CA VAL A 21 2.36 1.28 6.62
C VAL A 21 2.78 1.81 7.97
N ILE A 22 2.80 0.93 8.97
CA ILE A 22 3.21 1.25 10.34
C ILE A 22 4.60 0.71 10.56
N PHE A 23 5.50 1.59 11.02
CA PHE A 23 6.88 1.29 11.35
C PHE A 23 7.12 1.40 12.86
N ASN A 24 8.04 0.59 13.37
CA ASN A 24 8.69 0.86 14.65
C ASN A 24 9.84 1.85 14.42
N PHE A 25 9.73 3.03 15.03
CA PHE A 25 10.75 4.06 15.01
C PHE A 25 11.03 4.51 16.45
N GLU A 26 12.25 4.23 16.93
CA GLU A 26 12.69 4.58 18.29
C GLU A 26 11.78 4.04 19.43
N GLY A 27 11.10 2.92 19.19
CA GLY A 27 10.19 2.31 20.16
C GLY A 27 8.75 2.83 20.07
N GLU A 28 8.47 3.73 19.13
CA GLU A 28 7.13 4.26 18.87
C GLU A 28 6.61 3.86 17.48
N GLU A 29 5.29 3.84 17.33
CA GLU A 29 4.67 3.67 16.02
C GLU A 29 4.76 4.98 15.22
N ALA A 30 5.28 4.89 13.99
CA ALA A 30 5.28 5.95 13.00
C ALA A 30 4.63 5.44 11.71
N TRP A 31 3.89 6.29 11.01
CA TRP A 31 3.10 5.89 9.85
C TRP A 31 3.66 6.47 8.54
N ALA A 32 3.47 5.74 7.45
CA ALA A 32 3.64 6.23 6.09
C ALA A 32 2.53 5.70 5.18
N ASP A 33 1.95 6.56 4.36
CA ASP A 33 0.99 6.20 3.33
C ASP A 33 1.75 5.71 2.10
N PHE A 34 1.50 4.46 1.70
CA PHE A 34 2.07 3.88 0.50
C PHE A 34 1.01 3.85 -0.60
N ILE A 35 1.40 4.31 -1.78
CA ILE A 35 0.58 4.32 -2.99
C ILE A 35 1.00 3.15 -3.86
N PHE A 36 0.07 2.23 -4.07
CA PHE A 36 0.23 1.01 -4.85
C PHE A 36 -0.39 1.21 -6.23
N TYR A 37 0.43 1.11 -7.28
CA TYR A 37 -0.03 1.20 -8.66
C TYR A 37 -0.40 -0.20 -9.15
N LEU A 38 -1.66 -0.36 -9.54
CA LEU A 38 -2.27 -1.66 -9.82
C LEU A 38 -2.57 -1.82 -11.31
N GLN A 39 -2.32 -3.00 -11.85
CA GLN A 39 -2.75 -3.40 -13.18
C GLN A 39 -3.35 -4.80 -13.11
N ALA A 40 -4.58 -4.96 -13.59
CA ALA A 40 -5.36 -6.18 -13.37
C ALA A 40 -5.32 -6.56 -11.88
N ASN A 41 -4.86 -7.77 -11.54
CA ASN A 41 -4.74 -8.25 -10.16
C ASN A 41 -3.33 -8.04 -9.58
N ASP A 42 -2.44 -7.33 -10.25
CA ASP A 42 -1.04 -7.19 -9.85
C ASP A 42 -0.72 -5.79 -9.33
N CYS A 43 0.27 -5.72 -8.42
CA CYS A 43 0.92 -4.48 -8.00
C CYS A 43 2.22 -4.25 -8.79
N LEU A 44 2.25 -3.21 -9.63
CA LEU A 44 3.39 -2.89 -10.50
C LEU A 44 4.49 -2.12 -9.79
N SER A 45 4.12 -1.15 -8.97
CA SER A 45 5.06 -0.30 -8.26
C SER A 45 4.44 0.27 -7.01
N ILE A 46 5.29 0.62 -6.05
CA ILE A 46 4.92 1.25 -4.79
C ILE A 46 5.65 2.58 -4.72
N ARG A 47 4.92 3.64 -4.33
CA ARG A 47 5.48 4.97 -4.11
C ARG A 47 5.14 5.43 -2.70
N LEU A 48 6.01 6.25 -2.15
CA LEU A 48 5.75 6.94 -0.89
C LEU A 48 4.76 8.09 -1.13
N GLY A 49 3.72 8.13 -0.31
CA GLY A 49 2.80 9.25 -0.15
C GLY A 49 3.23 10.14 1.02
N ARG A 50 2.27 10.55 1.85
CA ARG A 50 2.55 11.31 3.08
C ARG A 50 3.10 10.37 4.15
N HIS A 51 3.92 10.89 5.06
CA HIS A 51 4.39 10.13 6.21
C HIS A 51 4.55 11.04 7.42
N ASP A 52 4.73 10.41 8.57
CA ASP A 52 5.08 11.06 9.82
C ASP A 52 6.37 11.89 9.66
N SER A 53 6.38 13.12 10.18
CA SER A 53 7.52 14.04 10.04
C SER A 53 8.79 13.57 10.77
N ARG A 54 8.66 12.59 11.67
CA ARG A 54 9.80 11.94 12.34
C ARG A 54 10.59 11.03 11.39
N LEU A 55 9.95 10.52 10.34
CA LEU A 55 10.60 9.63 9.39
C LEU A 55 11.28 10.42 8.27
N ASN A 56 12.47 9.98 7.86
CA ASN A 56 13.15 10.52 6.68
C ASN A 56 12.58 9.90 5.40
N THR A 57 12.19 10.73 4.45
CA THR A 57 11.69 10.32 3.12
C THR A 57 12.67 9.36 2.42
N ALA A 58 13.98 9.65 2.45
CA ALA A 58 14.98 8.84 1.77
C ALA A 58 15.07 7.42 2.34
N ASP A 59 14.95 7.27 3.66
CA ASP A 59 15.00 5.96 4.33
C ASP A 59 13.77 5.11 4.00
N ILE A 60 12.60 5.72 3.89
CA ILE A 60 11.37 5.02 3.49
C ILE A 60 11.45 4.61 2.00
N GLU A 61 11.94 5.48 1.13
CA GLU A 61 12.12 5.14 -0.29
C GLU A 61 13.14 4.03 -0.50
N GLU A 62 14.22 4.01 0.29
CA GLU A 62 15.18 2.92 0.33
C GLU A 62 14.52 1.62 0.80
N PHE A 63 13.75 1.68 1.89
CA PHE A 63 13.00 0.54 2.40
C PHE A 63 12.06 -0.04 1.34
N ILE A 64 11.31 0.80 0.63
CA ILE A 64 10.43 0.36 -0.47
C ILE A 64 11.25 -0.35 -1.54
N ARG A 65 12.40 0.19 -1.94
CA ARG A 65 13.22 -0.38 -3.01
C ARG A 65 13.78 -1.75 -2.63
N GLN A 66 14.26 -1.88 -1.40
CA GLN A 66 14.85 -3.13 -0.90
C GLN A 66 13.78 -4.22 -0.66
N ASN A 67 12.56 -3.82 -0.29
CA ASN A 67 11.48 -4.75 0.06
C ASN A 67 10.39 -4.85 -1.01
N LEU A 68 10.59 -4.28 -2.20
CA LEU A 68 9.55 -4.10 -3.22
C LEU A 68 8.79 -5.40 -3.53
N GLN A 69 9.53 -6.49 -3.77
CA GLN A 69 8.91 -7.79 -4.11
C GLN A 69 8.15 -8.40 -2.94
N ALA A 70 8.68 -8.26 -1.71
CA ALA A 70 8.03 -8.75 -0.51
C ALA A 70 6.72 -7.98 -0.24
N LEU A 71 6.75 -6.65 -0.36
CA LEU A 71 5.57 -5.79 -0.20
C LEU A 71 4.49 -6.14 -1.23
N LYS A 72 4.86 -6.34 -2.50
CA LYS A 72 3.93 -6.77 -3.56
C LYS A 72 3.25 -8.09 -3.21
N LYS A 73 4.03 -9.08 -2.77
CA LYS A 73 3.51 -10.40 -2.37
C LYS A 73 2.56 -10.28 -1.17
N GLN A 74 2.89 -9.43 -0.21
CA GLN A 74 2.08 -9.22 0.98
C GLN A 74 0.70 -8.62 0.66
N VAL A 75 0.63 -7.64 -0.25
CA VAL A 75 -0.64 -6.97 -0.61
C VAL A 75 -1.45 -7.71 -1.68
N GLN A 76 -0.90 -8.75 -2.30
CA GLN A 76 -1.56 -9.50 -3.38
C GLN A 76 -2.98 -9.97 -3.02
N PRO A 77 -3.23 -10.57 -1.83
CA PRO A 77 -4.59 -11.01 -1.47
C PRO A 77 -5.59 -9.84 -1.39
N ASP A 78 -5.14 -8.68 -0.91
CA ASP A 78 -5.97 -7.48 -0.83
C ASP A 78 -6.24 -6.86 -2.21
N VAL A 79 -5.26 -6.88 -3.11
CA VAL A 79 -5.45 -6.42 -4.49
C VAL A 79 -6.52 -7.28 -5.18
N GLU A 80 -6.44 -8.61 -5.07
CA GLU A 80 -7.43 -9.52 -5.66
C GLU A 80 -8.83 -9.30 -5.08
N ARG A 81 -8.92 -9.14 -3.75
CA ARG A 81 -10.17 -8.84 -3.05
C ARG A 81 -10.80 -7.55 -3.57
N LEU A 82 -10.04 -6.45 -3.58
CA LEU A 82 -10.53 -5.15 -4.05
C LEU A 82 -10.96 -5.17 -5.52
N ARG A 83 -10.23 -5.89 -6.37
CA ARG A 83 -10.59 -6.04 -7.79
C ARG A 83 -11.87 -6.84 -7.97
N ARG A 84 -12.07 -7.89 -7.17
CA ARG A 84 -13.31 -8.67 -7.18
C ARG A 84 -14.49 -7.82 -6.72
N GLU A 85 -14.37 -7.16 -5.56
CA GLU A 85 -15.41 -6.27 -5.02
C GLU A 85 -15.83 -5.20 -6.04
N ARG A 86 -14.86 -4.62 -6.75
CA ARG A 86 -15.16 -3.63 -7.78
C ARG A 86 -15.91 -4.21 -8.99
N ARG A 87 -15.54 -5.41 -9.46
CA ARG A 87 -16.27 -6.08 -10.55
C ARG A 87 -17.72 -6.36 -10.16
N GLU A 88 -17.93 -6.80 -8.92
CA GLU A 88 -19.26 -7.07 -8.37
C GLU A 88 -20.12 -5.80 -8.33
N ARG A 89 -19.55 -4.66 -7.90
CA ARG A 89 -20.25 -3.36 -7.91
C ARG A 89 -20.66 -2.91 -9.31
N ILE A 90 -19.76 -3.02 -10.30
CA ILE A 90 -20.06 -2.70 -11.70
C ILE A 90 -21.18 -3.60 -12.24
N MET A 91 -21.13 -4.91 -11.95
CA MET A 91 -22.18 -5.85 -12.34
C MET A 91 -23.53 -5.55 -11.66
N ALA A 92 -23.50 -5.03 -10.44
CA ALA A 92 -24.68 -4.61 -9.69
C ALA A 92 -25.23 -3.23 -10.11
N GLY A 93 -24.61 -2.55 -11.08
CA GLY A 93 -25.02 -1.21 -11.52
C GLY A 93 -24.72 -0.10 -10.50
N GLN A 94 -23.74 -0.33 -9.63
CA GLN A 94 -23.30 0.61 -8.59
C GLN A 94 -21.89 1.13 -8.96
N ASP A 95 -21.81 2.18 -9.78
CA ASP A 95 -20.55 2.93 -10.01
C ASP A 95 -20.85 4.42 -10.18
#